data_AF-A0A137P664-F1
#
_entry.id   AF-A0A137P664-F1
#
_cell.length_a   1.000
_cell.length_b   1.000
_cell.length_c   1.000
_cell.angle_alpha   90.00
_cell.angle_beta   90.00
_cell.angle_gamma   90.00
#
_symmetry.space_group_name_H-M   'P 1'
#
loop_
_entity.id
_entity.type
_entity.pdbx_description
1 polymer ?
#
loop_
_entity_poly.entity_id
_entity_poly.type
_entity_poly.pdbx_seq_one_letter_code
_entity_poly.pdbx_strand_id
1 'polypeptide(L)' 'QKRTRARQACETCRKKKTKCSGEIPVCNNCALQGLECHYLTVEKRRGPQKGYVRALESRLDNLQ' A
#
# COMPACT_ATOMS: atom_id res chain seq x y z
N GLN A 1 -21.81 8.30 -9.87
CA GLN A 1 -21.03 8.65 -8.66
C GLN A 1 -19.65 8.00 -8.74
N LYS A 2 -18.58 8.80 -8.73
CA LYS A 2 -17.19 8.37 -8.98
C LYS A 2 -16.63 7.78 -7.69
N ARG A 3 -16.83 6.47 -7.45
CA ARG A 3 -16.25 5.78 -6.27
C ARG A 3 -14.72 5.71 -6.48
N THR A 4 -13.99 6.67 -5.92
CA THR A 4 -12.53 6.67 -5.89
C THR A 4 -12.09 5.39 -5.19
N ARG A 5 -11.40 4.50 -5.92
CA ARG A 5 -10.80 3.29 -5.32
C ARG A 5 -9.94 3.73 -4.15
N ALA A 6 -10.17 3.14 -2.98
CA ALA A 6 -9.28 3.28 -1.85
C ALA A 6 -7.84 2.94 -2.30
N ARG A 7 -6.90 3.87 -2.10
CA ARG A 7 -5.48 3.67 -2.45
C ARG A 7 -4.88 2.49 -1.67
N GLN A 8 -5.42 2.23 -0.49
CA GLN A 8 -5.03 1.15 0.40
C GLN A 8 -6.26 0.66 1.17
N ALA A 9 -6.42 -0.67 1.27
CA ALA A 9 -7.37 -1.28 2.19
C ALA A 9 -6.79 -1.28 3.62
N CYS A 10 -7.64 -1.09 4.63
CA CYS A 10 -7.25 -1.29 6.02
C CYS A 10 -6.85 -2.77 6.28
N GLU A 11 -6.14 -3.02 7.37
CA GLU A 11 -5.66 -4.35 7.75
C GLU A 11 -6.78 -5.38 7.88
N THR A 12 -7.89 -4.99 8.49
CA THR A 12 -9.02 -5.89 8.70
C THR A 12 -9.64 -6.34 7.38
N CYS A 13 -9.87 -5.42 6.45
CA CYS A 13 -10.33 -5.77 5.10
C CYS A 13 -9.29 -6.54 4.32
N ARG A 14 -7.99 -6.27 4.52
CA ARG A 14 -6.90 -7.00 3.88
C ARG A 14 -6.83 -8.45 4.34
N LYS A 15 -6.89 -8.69 5.66
CA LYS A 15 -6.91 -10.03 6.27
C LYS A 15 -8.15 -10.81 5.85
N LYS A 16 -9.33 -10.16 5.86
CA LYS A 16 -10.59 -10.78 5.43
C LYS A 16 -10.75 -10.89 3.91
N LYS A 17 -9.84 -10.33 3.12
CA LYS A 17 -9.93 -10.23 1.66
C LYS A 17 -11.25 -9.60 1.18
N THR A 18 -11.81 -8.67 1.95
CA THR A 18 -13.05 -7.97 1.61
C THR A 18 -12.78 -6.61 1.01
N LYS A 19 -13.78 -6.04 0.33
CA LYS A 19 -13.69 -4.71 -0.27
C LYS A 19 -13.67 -3.65 0.83
N CYS A 20 -12.56 -2.93 0.93
CA CYS A 20 -12.44 -1.77 1.82
C CYS A 20 -13.01 -0.51 1.14
N SER A 21 -13.77 0.30 1.88
CA SER A 21 -14.25 1.60 1.40
C SER A 21 -13.17 2.68 1.39
N GLY A 22 -12.14 2.54 2.25
CA GLY A 22 -11.03 3.49 2.31
C GLY A 22 -11.33 4.78 3.07
N GLU A 23 -12.46 4.88 3.76
CA GLU A 23 -12.77 6.03 4.62
C GLU A 23 -11.87 6.01 5.87
N ILE A 24 -11.51 7.20 6.34
CA ILE A 24 -10.67 7.48 7.51
C ILE A 24 -11.53 8.27 8.50
N PRO A 25 -11.55 7.96 9.80
CA PRO A 25 -10.66 7.03 10.52
C PRO A 25 -11.03 5.55 10.37
N VAL A 26 -12.28 5.22 10.06
CA VAL A 26 -12.79 3.84 10.02
C VAL A 26 -13.46 3.58 8.68
N CYS A 27 -13.15 2.44 8.07
CA CYS A 27 -13.80 1.98 6.85
C CYS A 27 -15.26 1.58 7.11
N ASN A 28 -16.22 1.87 6.22
CA ASN A 28 -17.63 1.47 6.35
C ASN A 28 -17.81 -0.02 6.71
N ASN A 29 -17.05 -0.92 6.07
CA ASN A 29 -17.14 -2.36 6.40
C ASN A 29 -16.68 -2.67 7.83
N CYS A 30 -15.72 -1.92 8.34
CA CYS A 30 -15.17 -2.07 9.68
C CYS A 30 -16.14 -1.50 10.72
N ALA A 31 -16.71 -0.33 10.42
CA ALA A 31 -17.73 0.32 11.24
C ALA A 31 -18.98 -0.56 11.38
N LEU A 32 -19.49 -1.11 10.27
CA LEU A 32 -20.66 -2.00 10.28
C LEU A 32 -20.43 -3.32 11.03
N GLN A 33 -19.19 -3.79 11.07
CA GLN A 33 -18.84 -5.04 11.73
C GLN A 33 -18.37 -4.83 13.18
N GLY A 34 -18.27 -3.58 13.65
CA GLY A 34 -17.69 -3.24 14.94
C GLY A 34 -16.24 -3.72 15.08
N LEU A 35 -15.50 -3.78 13.97
CA LEU A 35 -14.12 -4.28 13.98
C LEU A 35 -13.13 -3.12 14.03
N GLU A 36 -12.03 -3.39 14.71
CA GLU A 36 -10.89 -2.51 14.76
C GLU A 36 -10.37 -2.21 13.34
N CYS A 37 -10.25 -0.92 13.00
CA CYS A 37 -9.84 -0.47 11.68
C CYS A 37 -8.49 0.22 11.78
N HIS A 38 -7.44 -0.48 11.37
CA HIS A 38 -6.11 0.09 11.27
C HIS A 38 -5.64 0.14 9.82
N TYR A 39 -5.23 1.33 9.39
CA TYR A 39 -4.45 1.50 8.18
C TYR A 39 -2.98 1.49 8.60
N LEU A 40 -2.25 0.43 8.25
CA LEU A 40 -0.80 0.47 8.45
C LEU A 40 -0.21 1.54 7.53
N THR A 41 0.35 2.59 8.11
CA THR A 41 1.35 3.42 7.46
C THR A 41 2.65 2.61 7.40
N VAL A 42 2.64 1.44 6.75
CA VAL A 42 3.92 0.81 6.41
C VAL A 42 4.53 1.78 5.41
N GLU A 43 5.43 2.63 5.91
CA GLU A 43 6.55 3.11 5.13
C GLU A 43 7.22 1.85 4.61
N LYS A 44 6.70 1.33 3.50
CA LYS A 44 7.43 0.34 2.74
C LYS A 44 8.70 1.09 2.41
N ARG A 45 9.76 0.79 3.15
CA ARG A 45 11.13 0.93 2.66
C ARG A 45 11.13 0.06 1.42
N ARG A 46 10.65 0.65 0.32
CA ARG A 46 10.76 0.04 -1.00
C ARG A 46 12.25 -0.21 -1.07
N GLY A 47 12.65 -1.47 -1.25
CA GLY A 47 14.03 -1.77 -1.58
C GLY A 47 14.48 -0.84 -2.71
N PRO A 48 15.80 -0.69 -2.91
CA PRO A 48 16.34 0.19 -3.95
C PRO A 48 15.49 0.06 -5.22
N GLN A 49 15.08 1.20 -5.79
CA GLN A 49 14.17 1.25 -6.93
C GLN A 49 14.50 0.13 -7.93
N LYS A 50 13.49 -0.59 -8.45
CA LYS A 50 13.71 -1.58 -9.51
C LYS A 50 14.58 -0.95 -10.60
N GLY A 51 15.77 -1.51 -10.84
CA GLY A 51 16.74 -0.98 -11.80
C GLY A 51 17.88 -0.14 -11.19
N TYR A 52 17.89 0.15 -9.89
CA TYR A 52 19.00 0.84 -9.23
C TYR A 52 20.31 0.07 -9.35
N VAL A 53 20.27 -1.25 -9.12
CA VAL A 53 21.43 -2.13 -9.33
C VAL A 53 21.91 -2.09 -10.78
N ARG A 54 20.99 -2.20 -11.75
CA ARG A 54 21.31 -2.11 -13.19
C ARG A 54 21.90 -0.75 -13.58
N ALA A 55 21.43 0.34 -12.98
CA ALA A 55 21.98 1.67 -13.21
C ALA A 55 23.38 1.82 -12.61
N LEU A 56 23.64 1.22 -11.46
CA LEU A 56 24.99 1.14 -10.87
C LEU A 56 25.93 0.32 -11.77
N GLU A 57 25.50 -0.84 -12.24
CA GLU A 57 26.28 -1.69 -13.17
C GLU A 57 26.62 -0.94 -14.46
N SER A 58 25.65 -0.27 -15.08
CA SER A 58 25.89 0.53 -16.29
C SER A 58 26.85 1.70 -16.05
N ARG A 59 26.80 2.34 -14.88
CA ARG A 59 27.75 3.42 -14.55
C ARG A 59 29.16 2.88 -14.35
N LEU A 60 29.32 1.70 -13.75
CA LEU A 60 30.63 1.05 -13.60
C LEU A 60 31.23 0.67 -14.96
N ASP A 61 30.41 0.14 -15.87
CA ASP A 61 30.82 -0.25 -17.23
C ASP A 61 31.33 0.95 -18.05
N ASN A 62 30.73 2.13 -17.89
CA ASN A 62 31.16 3.37 -18.57
C ASN A 62 32.40 4.03 -17.95
N LEU A 63 32.89 3.54 -16.81
CA LEU A 63 34.10 4.04 -16.14
C LEU A 63 35.33 3.14 -16.37
N GLN A 64 35.20 2.07 -17.16
CA GLN A 64 36.29 1.24 -17.64
C GLN A 64 36.86 1.78 -18.95
#